data_AF-A0A503T4B0-F1
#
_entry.id   AF-A0A503T4B0-F1
#
_cell.length_a   1.000
_cell.length_b   1.000
_cell.length_c   1.000
_cell.angle_alpha   90.00
_cell.angle_beta   90.00
_cell.angle_gamma   90.00
#
_symmetry.space_group_name_H-M   'P 1'
#
loop_
_entity.id
_entity.type
_entity.pdbx_description
1 polymer ?
#
loop_
_entity_poly.entity_id
_entity_poly.type
_entity_poly.pdbx_seq_one_letter_code
_entity_poly.pdbx_strand_id
1 'polypeptide(L)' 'MSDEPAKLADGMTPAPRERARVLGHMCEHAGCLKHGGFGFARARQESHWFCFKHRDDGERYL' A
#
# COMPACT_ATOMS: atom_id res chain seq x y z
N MET A 1 -0.58 -21.43 -23.93
CA MET A 1 -0.70 -20.19 -23.13
C MET A 1 0.71 -19.65 -22.98
N SER A 2 1.24 -18.96 -24.00
CA SER A 2 2.59 -18.39 -23.94
C SER A 2 2.51 -17.11 -23.12
N ASP A 3 3.16 -17.10 -21.95
CA ASP A 3 3.45 -15.87 -21.21
C ASP A 3 4.58 -15.16 -21.96
N GLU A 4 4.26 -14.51 -23.08
CA GLU A 4 5.19 -13.61 -23.74
C GLU A 4 5.05 -12.24 -23.08
N PRO A 5 6.05 -11.78 -22.31
CA PRO A 5 6.01 -10.45 -21.73
C PRO A 5 6.10 -9.45 -22.87
N ALA A 6 5.09 -8.58 -22.98
CA ALA A 6 5.07 -7.49 -23.95
C ALA A 6 6.38 -6.68 -23.82
N LYS A 7 7.21 -6.69 -24.87
CA LYS A 7 8.42 -5.88 -24.97
C LYS A 7 8.03 -4.40 -24.83
N LEU A 8 8.28 -3.82 -23.65
CA LEU A 8 8.29 -2.36 -23.51
C LEU A 8 9.47 -1.78 -24.29
N ALA A 9 9.28 -0.57 -24.82
CA ALA A 9 10.29 0.17 -25.58
C ALA A 9 11.60 0.33 -24.77
N ASP A 10 12.72 0.18 -25.46
CA ASP A 10 14.07 0.37 -24.93
C ASP A 10 14.20 1.78 -24.34
N GLY A 11 14.49 1.89 -23.05
CA GLY A 11 14.70 3.17 -22.35
C GLY A 11 13.70 3.51 -21.25
N MET A 12 12.61 2.76 -21.09
CA MET A 12 11.75 2.87 -19.91
C MET A 12 11.96 1.65 -19.02
N THR A 13 13.07 1.60 -18.28
CA THR A 13 13.18 0.66 -17.16
C THR A 13 11.97 0.94 -16.26
N PRO A 14 11.00 0.01 -16.09
CA PRO A 14 10.01 0.22 -15.06
C PRO A 14 10.83 0.38 -13.78
N ALA A 15 10.68 1.52 -13.10
CA ALA A 15 11.32 1.73 -11.82
C ALA A 15 11.11 0.43 -11.04
N PRO A 16 12.18 -0.20 -10.49
CA PRO A 16 12.02 -1.44 -9.77
C PRO A 16 10.87 -1.18 -8.80
N ARG A 17 9.77 -1.92 -8.99
CA ARG A 17 8.64 -1.84 -8.07
C ARG A 17 9.25 -2.35 -6.78
N GLU A 18 9.73 -1.42 -5.97
CA GLU A 18 10.45 -1.67 -4.75
C GLU A 18 9.39 -2.25 -3.82
N ARG A 19 9.13 -3.55 -3.97
CA ARG A 19 8.18 -4.31 -3.15
C ARG A 19 8.52 -4.14 -1.67
N ALA A 20 9.77 -3.77 -1.37
CA ALA A 20 10.27 -3.37 -0.06
C ALA A 20 9.54 -2.15 0.55
N ARG A 21 9.07 -1.17 -0.23
CA ARG A 21 8.29 -0.03 0.31
C ARG A 21 6.82 -0.35 0.58
N VAL A 22 6.35 -1.53 0.17
CA VAL A 22 4.98 -2.02 0.46
C VAL A 22 4.91 -2.71 1.84
N LEU A 23 6.04 -2.84 2.54
CA LEU A 23 6.20 -3.73 3.69
C LEU A 23 6.59 -2.95 4.95
N GLY A 24 5.63 -2.67 5.83
CA GLY A 24 5.95 -2.24 7.20
C GLY A 24 4.90 -1.40 7.92
N HIS A 25 3.80 -1.02 7.27
CA HIS A 25 2.80 -0.22 7.95
C HIS A 25 2.16 -1.01 9.10
N MET A 26 2.12 -0.39 10.27
CA MET A 26 1.46 -0.91 11.46
C MET A 26 0.06 -0.31 11.54
N CYS A 27 -0.87 -1.05 12.12
CA CYS A 27 -2.19 -0.53 12.40
C CYS A 27 -2.10 0.62 13.40
N GLU A 28 -2.65 1.77 13.04
CA GLU A 28 -2.65 2.97 13.89
C GLU A 28 -3.67 2.92 15.03
N HIS A 29 -4.52 1.90 15.06
CA HIS A 29 -5.46 1.70 16.15
C HIS A 29 -4.71 1.45 17.48
N ALA A 30 -5.09 2.17 18.53
CA ALA A 30 -4.43 2.11 19.83
C ALA A 30 -4.38 0.66 20.37
N GLY A 31 -3.18 0.17 20.67
CA GLY A 31 -2.96 -1.19 21.14
C GLY A 31 -3.00 -2.29 20.06
N CYS A 32 -3.08 -1.92 18.78
CA CYS A 32 -3.00 -2.89 17.69
C CYS A 32 -1.58 -3.01 17.14
N LEU A 33 -0.95 -4.17 17.35
CA LEU A 33 0.40 -4.47 16.82
C LEU A 33 0.35 -5.26 15.51
N LYS A 34 -0.78 -5.22 14.79
CA LYS A 34 -0.93 -5.91 13.51
C LYS A 34 -0.46 -5.02 12.38
N HIS A 35 0.00 -5.64 11.29
CA HIS A 35 0.29 -4.91 10.07
C HIS A 35 -0.98 -4.28 9.47
N GLY A 36 -0.86 -3.01 9.08
CA GLY A 36 -1.88 -2.24 8.39
C GLY A 36 -1.82 -2.53 6.88
N GLY A 37 -2.75 -3.35 6.40
CA GLY A 37 -2.85 -3.68 4.96
C GLY A 37 -3.65 -2.67 4.15
N PHE A 38 -4.39 -1.77 4.83
CA PHE A 38 -5.24 -0.77 4.20
C PHE A 38 -4.69 0.62 4.50
N GLY A 39 -4.28 1.34 3.45
CA GLY A 39 -3.87 2.74 3.52
C GLY A 39 -5.03 3.66 3.12
N PHE A 40 -5.31 4.65 3.96
CA PHE A 40 -6.35 5.65 3.80
C PHE A 40 -5.67 7.02 3.68
N ALA A 41 -5.75 7.64 2.51
CA ALA A 41 -5.07 8.89 2.23
C ALA A 41 -6.06 9.91 1.67
N ARG A 42 -6.08 11.11 2.27
CA ARG A 42 -6.73 12.29 1.71
C ARG A 42 -5.73 13.14 0.95
N ALA A 43 -6.23 13.93 -0.02
CA ALA A 43 -5.39 14.84 -0.78
C ALA A 43 -4.65 15.79 0.17
N ARG A 44 -3.31 15.82 0.08
CA ARG A 44 -2.40 16.64 0.91
C ARG A 44 -2.37 16.25 2.40
N GLN A 45 -2.73 15.02 2.76
CA GLN A 45 -2.58 14.49 4.13
C GLN A 45 -1.70 13.25 4.12
N GLU A 46 -1.16 12.91 5.31
CA GLU A 46 -0.45 11.65 5.51
C GLU A 46 -1.40 10.45 5.32
N SER A 47 -0.86 9.32 4.89
CA SER A 47 -1.63 8.09 4.69
C SER A 47 -1.74 7.35 6.01
N HIS A 48 -2.97 7.10 6.46
CA HIS A 48 -3.25 6.35 7.67
C HIS A 48 -3.40 4.86 7.37
N TRP A 49 -2.83 4.00 8.22
CA TRP A 49 -2.80 2.57 7.97
C TRP A 49 -3.55 1.76 9.03
N PHE A 50 -4.44 0.88 8.58
CA PHE A 50 -5.23 0.02 9.47
C PHE A 50 -5.24 -1.44 9.01
N CYS A 51 -5.35 -2.35 9.99
CA CYS A 51 -5.53 -3.77 9.74
C CYS A 51 -6.99 -4.08 9.38
N PHE A 52 -7.26 -5.27 8.85
CA PHE A 52 -8.62 -5.66 8.44
C PHE A 52 -9.69 -5.46 9.54
N LYS A 53 -9.33 -5.70 10.81
CA LYS A 53 -10.25 -5.55 11.94
C LYS A 53 -10.60 -4.07 12.24
N HIS A 54 -9.66 -3.16 11.98
CA HIS A 54 -9.79 -1.72 12.27
C HIS A 54 -9.94 -0.91 10.98
N ARG A 55 -10.38 -1.55 9.90
CA ARG A 55 -10.61 -0.88 8.62
C ARG A 55 -11.62 0.27 8.76
N ASP A 56 -12.67 0.07 9.55
CA ASP A 56 -13.72 1.06 9.84
C ASP A 56 -13.16 2.31 10.53
N ASP A 57 -12.16 2.15 11.41
CA ASP A 57 -11.43 3.29 11.98
C ASP A 57 -10.75 4.14 10.90
N GLY A 58 -10.21 3.47 9.88
CA GLY A 58 -9.55 4.08 8.73
C GLY A 58 -10.49 4.79 7.76
N GLU A 59 -11.72 4.33 7.63
CA GLU A 59 -12.73 4.94 6.75
C GLU A 59 -13.07 6.38 7.16
N ARG A 60 -12.81 6.78 8.41
CA ARG A 60 -12.95 8.17 8.87
C ARG A 60 -11.92 9.13 8.26
N TYR A 61 -10.83 8.58 7.70
CA TYR A 61 -9.74 9.34 7.11
C TYR A 61 -9.85 9.49 5.58
N LEU A 62 -10.90 8.92 4.95
CA LEU A 62 -11.28 9.13 3.54
C LEU A 62 -12.25 10.28 3.40
#